data_AF-A0A976M8L5-F1
#
_entry.id   AF-A0A976M8L5-F1
#
_cell.length_a   1.000
_cell.length_b   1.000
_cell.length_c   1.000
_cell.angle_alpha   90.00
_cell.angle_beta   90.00
_cell.angle_gamma   90.00
#
_symmetry.space_group_name_H-M   'P 1'
#
loop_
_entity.id
_entity.type
_entity.pdbx_description
1 polymer ?
#
loop_
_entity_poly.entity_id
_entity_poly.type
_entity_poly.pdbx_seq_one_letter_code
_entity_poly.pdbx_strand_id
1 'polypeptide(L)'
;MGKDVIGIWKIYETEVSSGFHNCGSSFPNKNSENLKIDNFKSYLDEIYGDLKEFTVELSDENNVQRSLLYPRNNWNYLSVKSVTSSEPIGNWTLVYDEGLMINIENKNYFGYFKYSNIKNNECKQITQGISEDEFGNIKCYVTDPTRIQIGWYSKKLNDNYQFGCFYAQKMYNLRDNYVQGSDTSNADKGSGTINGTTNTSDTLSNKNYIIDLTYKTSSTKSNVTNNYRNNFDVGVKSGTSEGGKYEHEITRIGSWNRKNYIEYNDLTPFRFLQLRKGVHYYPINSYMNDKANFNLVDRQNTSHDIYPCGDKIVERNYSKLPKNWTWGDPFNGMGEDIHLFSQGDCGSCYVHSSLYVISKRFQILFNKLYPNKKWPLKQFELSIDELLKSAYCQGCFGGFLMLVGKHVKELGVHSSTDQNEKYSIDKKWYVKDYGYVGGFYESTNEINMMNEIITNGPIAVAIYAPNELFYYHNGVFDVNYNHGMVCDLPNDNFNGWEYTNHAIVIVGWGEEVVDDKKVKFWICKNTWGINWGVGGYFKMKRGVNLLGIESQAVYFDPCMSKGVPLSLIQSYNKSSYL
;
A
#
# COMPACT_ATOMS: atom_id res chain seq x y z
N MET A 1 11.77 2.16 12.28
CA MET A 1 11.59 3.14 11.20
C MET A 1 10.78 4.36 11.63
N GLY A 2 9.55 4.22 12.14
CA GLY A 2 8.73 5.38 12.56
C GLY A 2 9.38 6.27 13.62
N LYS A 3 10.07 5.71 14.62
CA LYS A 3 10.89 6.50 15.55
C LYS A 3 12.12 7.16 14.92
N ASP A 4 12.63 6.59 13.83
CA ASP A 4 13.86 7.05 13.20
C ASP A 4 13.64 8.29 12.35
N VAL A 5 12.40 8.52 11.88
CA VAL A 5 12.04 9.70 11.09
C VAL A 5 11.69 10.92 11.96
N ILE A 6 11.30 10.74 13.22
CA ILE A 6 10.95 11.86 14.12
C ILE A 6 12.19 12.72 14.41
N GLY A 7 12.07 14.04 14.26
CA GLY A 7 13.13 15.01 14.53
C GLY A 7 13.18 16.14 13.50
N ILE A 8 14.26 16.92 13.53
CA ILE A 8 14.45 18.07 12.64
C ILE A 8 14.95 17.59 11.28
N TRP A 9 14.29 18.00 10.20
CA TRP A 9 14.66 17.73 8.83
C TRP A 9 15.03 19.01 8.10
N LYS A 10 16.11 18.94 7.32
CA LYS A 10 16.49 19.96 6.36
C LYS A 10 16.01 19.53 4.97
N ILE A 11 15.19 20.36 4.35
CA ILE A 11 14.59 20.13 3.04
C ILE A 11 15.23 21.08 2.03
N TYR A 12 15.58 20.54 0.87
CA TYR A 12 16.08 21.24 -0.30
C TYR A 12 15.11 21.03 -1.46
N GLU A 13 14.51 22.09 -1.99
CA GLU A 13 13.54 22.00 -3.07
C GLU A 13 13.97 22.81 -4.30
N THR A 14 13.67 22.30 -5.50
CA THR A 14 13.84 23.03 -6.76
C THR A 14 12.75 24.09 -6.92
N GLU A 15 12.87 25.00 -7.89
CA GLU A 15 11.71 25.77 -8.35
C GLU A 15 10.63 24.83 -8.94
N VAL A 16 9.38 25.29 -8.90
CA VAL A 16 8.24 24.55 -9.46
C VAL A 16 7.98 24.88 -10.92
N SER A 17 7.50 23.92 -11.69
CA SER A 17 6.98 24.14 -13.05
C SER A 17 5.58 23.54 -13.25
N SER A 18 4.89 23.92 -14.32
CA SER A 18 3.59 23.32 -14.66
C SER A 18 3.70 21.86 -15.15
N GLY A 19 4.87 21.45 -15.63
CA GLY A 19 5.12 20.10 -16.11
C GLY A 19 5.50 19.17 -14.98
N PHE A 20 4.99 17.94 -15.00
CA PHE A 20 5.41 16.92 -14.05
C PHE A 20 6.87 16.52 -14.31
N HIS A 21 7.75 16.71 -13.32
CA HIS A 21 9.15 16.31 -13.40
C HIS A 21 9.36 14.89 -12.89
N ASN A 22 10.22 14.13 -13.58
CA ASN A 22 10.60 12.80 -13.11
C ASN A 22 11.62 12.84 -11.97
N CYS A 23 12.27 13.98 -11.72
CA CYS A 23 13.23 14.17 -10.64
C CYS A 23 14.36 13.14 -10.66
N GLY A 24 14.81 12.73 -11.84
CA GLY A 24 15.83 11.69 -12.01
C GLY A 24 15.31 10.25 -12.00
N SER A 25 14.02 10.03 -11.77
CA SER A 25 13.36 8.72 -11.86
C SER A 25 13.04 8.32 -13.30
N SER A 26 12.94 7.02 -13.52
CA SER A 26 12.27 6.44 -14.70
C SER A 26 10.74 6.53 -14.63
N PHE A 27 10.07 6.19 -15.74
CA PHE A 27 8.61 5.99 -15.82
C PHE A 27 8.27 4.57 -16.30
N PRO A 28 7.68 3.71 -15.45
CA PRO A 28 7.50 3.86 -14.00
C PRO A 28 8.82 3.98 -13.24
N ASN A 29 8.78 4.38 -11.97
CA ASN A 29 9.97 4.43 -11.12
C ASN A 29 10.62 3.04 -11.03
N LYS A 30 11.94 2.99 -11.04
CA LYS A 30 12.70 1.75 -10.84
C LYS A 30 13.81 1.99 -9.85
N ASN A 31 13.85 1.12 -8.86
CA ASN A 31 14.82 1.20 -7.80
C ASN A 31 16.27 1.04 -8.30
N SER A 32 16.50 0.16 -9.28
CA SER A 32 17.81 0.00 -9.91
C SER A 32 18.27 1.26 -10.64
N GLU A 33 17.35 2.08 -11.16
CA GLU A 33 17.69 3.34 -11.82
C GLU A 33 17.92 4.46 -10.79
N ASN A 34 17.14 4.50 -9.70
CA ASN A 34 17.34 5.45 -8.60
C ASN A 34 18.74 5.32 -7.97
N LEU A 35 19.26 4.08 -7.87
CA LEU A 35 20.59 3.79 -7.33
C LEU A 35 21.75 4.32 -8.17
N LYS A 36 21.50 4.69 -9.43
CA LYS A 36 22.53 5.32 -10.27
C LYS A 36 22.83 6.75 -9.83
N ILE A 37 21.98 7.33 -8.97
CA ILE A 37 22.16 8.66 -8.40
C ILE A 37 22.65 8.50 -6.96
N ASP A 38 23.97 8.52 -6.79
CA ASP A 38 24.61 8.36 -5.48
C ASP A 38 24.32 9.55 -4.54
N ASN A 39 24.52 10.77 -5.06
CA ASN A 39 24.27 12.02 -4.34
C ASN A 39 23.13 12.81 -5.00
N PHE A 40 21.91 12.54 -4.54
CA PHE A 40 20.71 13.15 -5.12
C PHE A 40 20.65 14.67 -4.94
N LYS A 41 21.18 15.20 -3.82
CA LYS A 41 21.24 16.66 -3.60
C LYS A 41 22.11 17.33 -4.67
N SER A 42 23.31 16.80 -4.91
CA SER A 42 24.21 17.33 -5.95
C SER A 42 23.61 17.18 -7.34
N TYR A 43 22.94 16.06 -7.63
CA TYR A 43 22.19 15.89 -8.88
C TYR A 43 21.13 16.98 -9.08
N LEU A 44 20.35 17.30 -8.05
CA LEU A 44 19.35 18.37 -8.14
C LEU A 44 20.00 19.74 -8.38
N ASP A 45 21.10 20.04 -7.68
CA ASP A 45 21.82 21.30 -7.80
C ASP A 45 22.44 21.47 -9.20
N GLU A 46 23.01 20.41 -9.77
CA GLU A 46 23.59 20.43 -11.12
C GLU A 46 22.53 20.60 -12.22
N ILE A 47 21.37 19.95 -12.08
CA ILE A 47 20.33 19.94 -13.12
C ILE A 47 19.40 21.16 -13.01
N TYR A 48 19.07 21.59 -11.81
CA TYR A 48 18.06 22.63 -11.57
C TYR A 48 18.64 23.93 -11.02
N GLY A 49 19.78 23.89 -10.33
CA GLY A 49 20.36 25.05 -9.65
C GLY A 49 19.50 25.62 -8.52
N ASP A 50 20.08 26.57 -7.75
CA ASP A 50 19.37 27.46 -6.82
C ASP A 50 18.37 26.77 -5.87
N LEU A 51 18.78 25.65 -5.25
CA LEU A 51 17.91 24.90 -4.33
C LEU A 51 17.52 25.75 -3.12
N LYS A 52 16.21 25.92 -2.90
CA LYS A 52 15.67 26.58 -1.71
C LYS A 52 15.76 25.64 -0.53
N GLU A 53 16.31 26.11 0.59
CA GLU A 53 16.42 25.32 1.81
C GLU A 53 15.55 25.87 2.95
N PHE A 54 14.98 24.95 3.73
CA PHE A 54 14.28 25.26 4.97
C PHE A 54 14.30 24.06 5.91
N THR A 55 13.92 24.26 7.17
CA THR A 55 13.89 23.21 8.19
C THR A 55 12.52 23.06 8.81
N VAL A 56 12.14 21.82 9.13
CA VAL A 56 10.90 21.47 9.84
C VAL A 56 11.17 20.42 10.91
N GLU A 57 10.35 20.35 11.94
CA GLU A 57 10.36 19.22 12.89
C GLU A 57 9.21 18.26 12.55
N LEU A 58 9.53 16.98 12.36
CA LEU A 58 8.54 15.91 12.31
C LEU A 58 8.34 15.39 13.73
N SER A 59 7.14 15.57 14.26
CA SER A 59 6.78 15.19 15.63
C SER A 59 5.78 14.03 15.64
N ASP A 60 5.83 13.19 16.67
CA ASP A 60 4.83 12.17 16.98
C ASP A 60 3.57 12.75 17.64
N GLU A 61 3.52 14.06 17.89
CA GLU A 61 2.30 14.72 18.36
C GLU A 61 1.18 14.57 17.33
N ASN A 62 0.13 13.89 17.78
CA ASN A 62 -1.02 13.50 16.99
C ASN A 62 -2.25 14.34 17.37
N ASN A 63 -2.23 15.62 17.00
CA ASN A 63 -3.25 16.62 17.36
C ASN A 63 -3.72 17.47 16.18
N VAL A 64 -3.25 17.19 14.96
CA VAL A 64 -3.69 17.92 13.77
C VAL A 64 -5.00 17.31 13.27
N GLN A 65 -6.01 18.14 13.03
CA GLN A 65 -7.30 17.71 12.46
C GLN A 65 -7.41 18.15 10.99
N ARG A 66 -7.73 17.22 10.07
CA ARG A 66 -7.89 17.52 8.62
C ARG A 66 -9.33 17.65 8.15
N SER A 67 -10.30 17.17 8.92
CA SER A 67 -11.72 17.14 8.54
C SER A 67 -12.59 17.49 9.73
N LEU A 68 -13.65 18.26 9.48
CA LEU A 68 -14.73 18.49 10.45
C LEU A 68 -15.91 17.53 10.25
N LEU A 69 -15.86 16.68 9.22
CA LEU A 69 -16.92 15.75 8.86
C LEU A 69 -16.67 14.35 9.45
N TYR A 70 -17.74 13.75 9.97
CA TYR A 70 -17.77 12.35 10.40
C TYR A 70 -17.47 11.40 9.22
N PRO A 71 -16.71 10.30 9.44
CA PRO A 71 -16.12 9.85 10.71
C PRO A 71 -14.73 10.42 11.01
N ARG A 72 -14.20 11.26 10.13
CA ARG A 72 -12.80 11.71 10.15
C ARG A 72 -12.54 12.90 11.08
N ASN A 73 -13.60 13.50 11.61
CA ASN A 73 -13.50 14.55 12.63
C ASN A 73 -12.87 14.06 13.94
N ASN A 74 -12.83 12.75 14.16
CA ASN A 74 -12.18 12.13 15.32
C ASN A 74 -10.79 11.58 14.99
N TRP A 75 -10.26 11.84 13.78
CA TRP A 75 -8.93 11.38 13.39
C TRP A 75 -7.93 12.49 13.63
N ASN A 76 -6.80 12.09 14.18
CA ASN A 76 -5.67 12.97 14.37
C ASN A 76 -4.56 12.58 13.41
N TYR A 77 -3.74 13.55 13.07
CA TYR A 77 -2.60 13.39 12.18
C TYR A 77 -1.33 13.85 12.89
N LEU A 78 -0.21 13.21 12.53
CA LEU A 78 1.11 13.59 13.03
C LEU A 78 1.51 14.97 12.55
N SER A 79 2.05 15.77 13.45
CA SER A 79 2.35 17.17 13.18
C SER A 79 3.72 17.37 12.52
N VAL A 80 3.72 18.23 11.50
CA VAL A 80 4.93 18.93 11.05
C VAL A 80 4.93 20.28 11.76
N LYS A 81 6.02 20.60 12.45
CA LYS A 81 6.15 21.82 13.24
C LYS A 81 7.19 22.76 12.70
N SER A 82 6.95 24.06 12.90
CA SER A 82 7.98 25.08 12.73
C SER A 82 9.08 24.86 13.76
N VAL A 83 10.34 24.86 13.34
CA VAL A 83 11.49 24.72 14.26
C VAL A 83 11.61 25.94 15.19
N THR A 84 11.12 27.11 14.78
CA THR A 84 11.27 28.35 15.54
C THR A 84 10.13 28.60 16.53
N SER A 85 8.90 28.31 16.15
CA SER A 85 7.71 28.55 16.99
C SER A 85 7.15 27.30 17.65
N SER A 86 7.59 26.11 17.25
CA SER A 86 7.01 24.81 17.65
C SER A 86 5.52 24.62 17.32
N GLU A 87 4.94 25.55 16.59
CA GLU A 87 3.54 25.50 16.14
C GLU A 87 3.38 24.48 15.00
N PRO A 88 2.26 23.73 14.97
CA PRO A 88 1.91 22.87 13.84
C PRO A 88 1.71 23.69 12.55
N ILE A 89 2.47 23.37 11.52
CA ILE A 89 2.39 23.99 10.17
C ILE A 89 1.94 22.99 9.09
N GLY A 90 1.69 21.74 9.49
CA GLY A 90 1.43 20.67 8.55
C GLY A 90 1.26 19.31 9.21
N ASN A 91 1.25 18.27 8.37
CA ASN A 91 1.20 16.89 8.83
C ASN A 91 2.10 15.98 8.01
N TRP A 92 2.48 14.85 8.60
CA TRP A 92 3.30 13.84 7.91
C TRP A 92 2.78 12.43 8.16
N THR A 93 3.19 11.50 7.31
CA THR A 93 2.97 10.06 7.50
C THR A 93 4.04 9.29 6.76
N LEU A 94 4.35 8.09 7.23
CA LEU A 94 5.09 7.12 6.44
C LEU A 94 4.22 6.61 5.28
N VAL A 95 4.86 6.16 4.22
CA VAL A 95 4.30 5.27 3.20
C VAL A 95 4.94 3.91 3.43
N TYR A 96 4.31 3.11 4.29
CA TYR A 96 4.84 1.83 4.74
C TYR A 96 6.28 1.99 5.28
N ASP A 97 7.23 1.14 4.91
CA ASP A 97 8.66 1.28 5.24
C ASP A 97 9.50 1.89 4.09
N GLU A 98 8.86 2.41 3.04
CA GLU A 98 9.55 2.81 1.82
C GLU A 98 9.83 4.30 1.73
N GLY A 99 8.93 5.11 2.27
CA GLY A 99 8.98 6.54 2.03
C GLY A 99 8.24 7.39 3.04
N LEU A 100 8.36 8.69 2.82
CA LEU A 100 7.88 9.72 3.72
C LEU A 100 7.02 10.72 2.93
N MET A 101 5.84 11.00 3.47
CA MET A 101 4.98 12.08 2.99
C MET A 101 4.95 13.21 4.01
N ILE A 102 5.16 14.44 3.54
CA ILE A 102 5.13 15.66 4.36
C ILE A 102 4.21 16.65 3.66
N ASN A 103 3.24 17.20 4.37
CA ASN A 103 2.30 18.20 3.86
C ASN A 103 2.50 19.48 4.67
N ILE A 104 2.80 20.59 4.00
CA ILE A 104 3.04 21.90 4.62
C ILE A 104 2.25 22.92 3.81
N GLU A 105 1.28 23.58 4.45
CA GLU A 105 0.40 24.55 3.79
C GLU A 105 -0.23 24.01 2.48
N ASN A 106 0.13 24.59 1.33
CA ASN A 106 -0.34 24.16 0.00
C ASN A 106 0.64 23.24 -0.74
N LYS A 107 1.70 22.76 -0.07
CA LYS A 107 2.72 21.88 -0.64
C LYS A 107 2.61 20.45 -0.11
N ASN A 108 2.78 19.48 -1.00
CA ASN A 108 2.70 18.05 -0.68
C ASN A 108 3.96 17.34 -1.20
N TYR A 109 4.79 16.87 -0.28
CA TYR A 109 6.07 16.21 -0.54
C TYR A 109 5.91 14.70 -0.40
N PHE A 110 6.54 13.95 -1.29
CA PHE A 110 6.73 12.50 -1.16
C PHE A 110 8.13 12.11 -1.65
N GLY A 111 8.87 11.38 -0.83
CA GLY A 111 10.15 10.81 -1.25
C GLY A 111 10.36 9.40 -0.74
N TYR A 112 11.06 8.59 -1.53
CA TYR A 112 11.57 7.30 -1.10
C TYR A 112 12.77 7.49 -0.19
N PHE A 113 12.90 6.67 0.86
CA PHE A 113 14.09 6.68 1.71
C PHE A 113 15.34 6.29 0.93
N LYS A 114 16.51 6.76 1.41
CA LYS A 114 17.80 6.38 0.85
C LYS A 114 18.02 4.89 1.08
N TYR A 115 18.35 4.15 0.03
CA TYR A 115 18.88 2.80 0.19
C TYR A 115 20.15 2.65 -0.65
N SER A 116 20.98 1.69 -0.23
CA SER A 116 22.25 1.38 -0.87
C SER A 116 22.42 -0.12 -0.97
N ASN A 117 23.09 -0.57 -2.04
CA ASN A 117 23.48 -1.98 -2.17
C ASN A 117 24.59 -2.30 -1.14
N ILE A 118 24.49 -3.45 -0.49
CA ILE A 118 25.53 -3.98 0.40
C ILE A 118 26.09 -5.29 -0.17
N LYS A 119 27.37 -5.56 0.09
CA LYS A 119 28.04 -6.75 -0.43
C LYS A 119 27.42 -8.03 0.15
N ASN A 120 27.40 -9.11 -0.65
CA ASN A 120 26.78 -10.39 -0.28
C ASN A 120 27.26 -10.96 1.07
N ASN A 121 28.53 -10.72 1.44
CA ASN A 121 29.13 -11.17 2.69
C ASN A 121 28.73 -10.32 3.92
N GLU A 122 28.20 -9.12 3.70
CA GLU A 122 27.68 -8.20 4.72
C GLU A 122 26.16 -8.35 4.90
N CYS A 123 25.50 -9.12 4.03
CA CYS A 123 24.13 -9.56 4.25
C CYS A 123 24.08 -10.45 5.48
N LYS A 124 23.62 -9.90 6.60
CA LYS A 124 23.29 -10.71 7.76
C LYS A 124 22.10 -11.60 7.38
N GLN A 125 22.38 -12.89 7.18
CA GLN A 125 21.48 -13.98 6.81
C GLN A 125 20.89 -13.90 5.39
N ILE A 126 21.07 -15.00 4.63
CA ILE A 126 20.29 -15.29 3.42
C ILE A 126 18.90 -15.70 3.89
N THR A 127 17.89 -14.86 3.66
CA THR A 127 16.52 -15.07 4.14
C THR A 127 15.57 -15.42 3.00
N GLN A 128 14.56 -16.27 3.27
CA GLN A 128 13.56 -16.67 2.28
C GLN A 128 12.72 -15.45 1.87
N GLY A 129 12.77 -15.09 0.59
CA GLY A 129 12.15 -13.87 0.09
C GLY A 129 13.13 -12.97 -0.66
N ILE A 130 14.44 -13.21 -0.58
CA ILE A 130 15.39 -12.58 -1.47
C ILE A 130 15.41 -13.34 -2.79
N SER A 131 15.32 -12.62 -3.90
CA SER A 131 15.45 -13.24 -5.21
C SER A 131 16.91 -13.49 -5.51
N GLU A 132 17.27 -14.76 -5.68
CA GLU A 132 18.53 -15.15 -6.30
C GLU A 132 18.43 -14.88 -7.82
N ASP A 133 19.47 -14.29 -8.40
CA ASP A 133 19.63 -14.31 -9.85
C ASP A 133 19.86 -15.75 -10.35
N GLU A 134 19.94 -15.95 -11.67
CA GLU A 134 20.15 -17.28 -12.25
C GLU A 134 21.48 -17.94 -11.85
N PHE A 135 22.37 -17.19 -11.20
CA PHE A 135 23.68 -17.62 -10.71
C PHE A 135 23.73 -17.79 -9.18
N GLY A 136 22.60 -17.60 -8.47
CA GLY A 136 22.53 -17.72 -7.02
C GLY A 136 23.02 -16.48 -6.25
N ASN A 137 23.22 -15.34 -6.91
CA ASN A 137 23.62 -14.11 -6.22
C ASN A 137 22.41 -13.39 -5.62
N ILE A 138 22.63 -12.82 -4.43
CA ILE A 138 21.63 -12.13 -3.63
C ILE A 138 22.01 -10.64 -3.61
N LYS A 139 21.21 -9.78 -4.25
CA LYS A 139 21.38 -8.32 -4.12
C LYS A 139 20.74 -7.88 -2.79
N CYS A 140 21.55 -7.41 -1.86
CA CYS A 140 21.10 -6.93 -0.55
C CYS A 140 21.13 -5.42 -0.49
N TYR A 141 20.21 -4.85 0.28
CA TYR A 141 20.08 -3.40 0.39
C TYR A 141 19.85 -3.00 1.84
N VAL A 142 20.38 -1.84 2.21
CA VAL A 142 20.17 -1.22 3.51
C VAL A 142 19.44 0.08 3.30
N THR A 143 18.38 0.28 4.06
CA THR A 143 17.61 1.53 4.06
C THR A 143 18.11 2.45 5.17
N ASP A 144 18.35 3.69 4.80
CA ASP A 144 18.59 4.81 5.69
C ASP A 144 17.32 5.69 5.72
N PRO A 145 16.48 5.55 6.76
CA PRO A 145 15.24 6.31 6.89
C PRO A 145 15.47 7.79 7.18
N THR A 146 16.72 8.23 7.33
CA THR A 146 17.06 9.61 7.71
C THR A 146 17.44 10.48 6.52
N ARG A 147 17.35 9.92 5.30
CA ARG A 147 17.60 10.62 4.04
C ARG A 147 16.60 10.18 2.99
N ILE A 148 16.30 11.08 2.04
CA ILE A 148 15.49 10.79 0.86
C ILE A 148 16.40 10.43 -0.33
N GLN A 149 16.14 9.30 -1.00
CA GLN A 149 16.83 8.90 -2.23
C GLN A 149 16.40 9.76 -3.42
N ILE A 150 15.09 9.95 -3.55
CA ILE A 150 14.44 10.66 -4.65
C ILE A 150 13.11 11.18 -4.16
N GLY A 151 12.81 12.44 -4.47
CA GLY A 151 11.65 13.13 -3.94
C GLY A 151 10.96 14.04 -4.95
N TRP A 152 9.63 14.04 -4.89
CA TRP A 152 8.75 14.90 -5.66
C TRP A 152 7.88 15.72 -4.72
N TYR A 153 7.67 16.98 -5.05
CA TYR A 153 6.69 17.78 -4.35
C TYR A 153 5.79 18.52 -5.32
N SER A 154 4.56 18.75 -4.90
CA SER A 154 3.58 19.55 -5.62
C SER A 154 3.21 20.78 -4.80
N LYS A 155 3.03 21.91 -5.47
CA LYS A 155 2.48 23.15 -4.90
C LYS A 155 1.13 23.42 -5.55
N LYS A 156 0.08 23.47 -4.74
CA LYS A 156 -1.27 23.75 -5.23
C LYS A 156 -1.46 25.26 -5.45
N LEU A 157 -1.78 25.64 -6.69
CA LEU A 157 -2.20 26.99 -7.08
C LEU A 157 -3.61 26.90 -7.67
N ASN A 158 -4.60 27.40 -6.94
CA ASN A 158 -6.03 27.24 -7.29
C ASN A 158 -6.37 25.75 -7.47
N ASP A 159 -6.91 25.36 -8.64
CA ASP A 159 -7.26 23.96 -8.96
C ASP A 159 -6.13 23.17 -9.64
N ASN A 160 -5.00 23.83 -9.93
CA ASN A 160 -3.85 23.25 -10.62
C ASN A 160 -2.69 22.97 -9.67
N TYR A 161 -1.79 22.09 -10.10
CA TYR A 161 -0.54 21.79 -9.42
C TYR A 161 0.64 22.25 -10.25
N GLN A 162 1.63 22.79 -9.56
CA GLN A 162 2.98 22.90 -10.08
C GLN A 162 3.86 21.88 -9.36
N PHE A 163 4.87 21.36 -10.03
CA PHE A 163 5.69 20.25 -9.56
C PHE A 163 7.14 20.67 -9.45
N GLY A 164 7.82 20.16 -8.45
CA GLY A 164 9.25 20.27 -8.29
C GLY A 164 9.84 19.00 -7.68
N CYS A 165 11.16 19.00 -7.56
CA CYS A 165 11.92 17.90 -6.96
C CYS A 165 12.45 18.34 -5.60
N PHE A 166 12.64 17.39 -4.70
CA PHE A 166 13.25 17.71 -3.42
C PHE A 166 14.15 16.61 -2.89
N TYR A 167 15.16 17.03 -2.13
CA TYR A 167 15.96 16.18 -1.27
C TYR A 167 15.71 16.59 0.17
N ALA A 168 15.72 15.63 1.09
CA ALA A 168 15.63 15.91 2.51
C ALA A 168 16.53 14.98 3.32
N GLN A 169 17.05 15.52 4.42
CA GLN A 169 17.84 14.75 5.38
C GLN A 169 17.53 15.19 6.81
N LYS A 170 17.53 14.23 7.73
CA LYS A 170 17.43 14.49 9.15
C LYS A 170 18.70 15.15 9.66
N MET A 171 18.55 16.13 10.54
CA MET A 171 19.64 16.82 11.21
C MET A 171 19.94 16.12 12.53
N TYR A 172 21.19 15.70 12.71
CA TYR A 172 21.71 15.25 13.99
C TYR A 172 22.38 16.47 14.66
N ASN A 173 22.09 16.72 15.96
CA ASN A 173 22.74 17.74 16.85
C ASN A 173 22.06 19.11 17.07
N LEU A 174 20.75 19.31 16.81
CA LEU A 174 20.12 20.63 16.99
C LEU A 174 19.27 20.84 18.26
N ARG A 175 18.96 19.81 19.06
CA ARG A 175 18.23 20.06 20.33
C ARG A 175 19.07 20.77 21.40
N ASP A 176 20.40 20.71 21.32
CA ASP A 176 21.27 21.37 22.31
C ASP A 176 21.64 22.81 21.94
N ASN A 177 21.61 23.18 20.65
CA ASN A 177 22.11 24.49 20.20
C ASN A 177 21.03 25.59 20.10
N TYR A 178 19.74 25.25 20.15
CA TYR A 178 18.67 26.27 20.10
C TYR A 178 18.26 26.79 21.49
N VAL A 179 18.63 26.08 22.57
CA VAL A 179 18.30 26.47 23.95
C VAL A 179 19.35 27.40 24.58
N GLN A 180 20.54 27.53 24.00
CA GLN A 180 21.58 28.48 24.45
C GLN A 180 21.60 29.80 23.66
N GLY A 181 20.45 30.20 23.12
CA GLY A 181 20.27 31.44 22.36
C GLY A 181 19.51 32.54 23.10
N SER A 182 19.36 32.49 24.42
CA SER A 182 18.81 33.59 25.22
C SER A 182 19.26 33.45 26.67
N ASP A 183 20.40 34.04 27.01
CA ASP A 183 20.56 34.84 28.23
C ASP A 183 21.99 35.38 28.31
N THR A 184 22.13 36.67 27.99
CA THR A 184 23.28 37.47 28.39
C THR A 184 22.87 38.30 29.60
N SER A 185 23.39 37.98 30.79
CA SER A 185 23.86 38.97 31.79
C SER A 185 24.30 38.31 33.11
N ASN A 186 25.56 38.61 33.48
CA ASN A 186 26.15 38.79 34.82
C ASN A 186 25.68 37.92 36.01
N ALA A 187 26.60 37.12 36.59
CA ALA A 187 27.25 37.43 37.88
C ALA A 187 28.24 36.34 38.36
N ASP A 188 29.43 36.81 38.73
CA ASP A 188 30.37 36.40 39.79
C ASP A 188 30.86 34.95 40.04
N LYS A 189 32.18 34.83 39.87
CA LYS A 189 33.21 34.26 40.78
C LYS A 189 32.79 33.20 41.79
N GLY A 190 33.25 31.97 41.53
CA GLY A 190 33.40 30.92 42.54
C GLY A 190 34.44 29.88 42.11
N SER A 191 35.64 30.01 42.66
CA SER A 191 36.75 29.06 42.54
C SER A 191 36.36 27.67 43.09
N GLY A 192 36.54 26.62 42.30
CA GLY A 192 36.35 25.24 42.74
C GLY A 192 36.98 24.25 41.77
N THR A 193 38.27 24.00 41.94
CA THR A 193 39.05 22.96 41.25
C THR A 193 38.59 21.58 41.71
N ILE A 194 38.00 20.78 40.81
CA ILE A 194 37.98 19.32 40.95
C ILE A 194 38.37 18.71 39.60
N ASN A 195 39.56 18.12 39.58
CA ASN A 195 40.07 17.27 38.51
C ASN A 195 39.22 15.99 38.43
N GLY A 196 38.63 15.74 37.27
CA GLY A 196 38.00 14.48 36.89
C GLY A 196 38.21 14.25 35.40
N THR A 197 39.25 13.51 35.07
CA THR A 197 39.69 13.12 33.73
C THR A 197 38.57 12.54 32.88
N THR A 198 38.43 13.12 31.69
CA THR A 198 37.75 12.63 30.49
C THR A 198 38.21 11.22 30.12
N ASN A 199 37.27 10.32 29.81
CA ASN A 199 37.34 9.37 28.69
C ASN A 199 36.07 8.51 28.61
N THR A 200 35.07 8.97 27.87
CA THR A 200 34.12 8.08 27.18
C THR A 200 33.92 8.63 25.77
N SER A 201 34.68 8.06 24.84
CA SER A 201 34.41 8.13 23.42
C SER A 201 33.14 7.33 23.12
N ASP A 202 31.97 7.95 23.27
CA ASP A 202 30.72 7.38 22.79
C ASP A 202 30.67 7.50 21.27
N THR A 203 31.12 6.42 20.63
CA THR A 203 30.91 6.14 19.21
C THR A 203 29.42 5.86 19.01
N LEU A 204 28.64 6.92 18.75
CA LEU A 204 27.22 6.82 18.46
C LEU A 204 26.99 6.14 17.10
N SER A 205 26.39 4.96 17.16
CA SER A 205 26.11 4.10 16.01
C SER A 205 25.03 4.69 15.10
N ASN A 206 25.35 4.92 13.82
CA ASN A 206 24.34 4.94 12.76
C ASN A 206 23.57 3.62 12.83
N LYS A 207 22.30 3.64 13.26
CA LYS A 207 21.43 2.46 13.19
C LYS A 207 21.03 2.27 11.73
N ASN A 208 21.87 1.55 11.00
CA ASN A 208 21.53 1.02 9.69
C ASN A 208 20.53 -0.12 9.89
N TYR A 209 19.34 0.02 9.31
CA TYR A 209 18.33 -1.03 9.35
C TYR A 209 18.59 -2.01 8.21
N ILE A 210 18.99 -3.23 8.56
CA ILE A 210 18.86 -4.38 7.66
C ILE A 210 17.42 -4.83 7.83
N ILE A 211 16.62 -4.75 6.77
CA ILE A 211 15.24 -5.23 6.79
C ILE A 211 15.32 -6.76 6.84
N ASP A 212 15.01 -7.33 8.01
CA ASP A 212 15.06 -8.76 8.32
C ASP A 212 13.65 -9.35 8.17
N LEU A 213 13.50 -10.32 7.27
CA LEU A 213 12.23 -11.00 6.96
C LEU A 213 12.48 -12.51 7.03
N THR A 214 12.20 -13.16 8.15
CA THR A 214 12.27 -14.64 8.25
C THR A 214 11.11 -15.29 8.98
N TYR A 215 10.71 -16.45 8.45
CA TYR A 215 10.21 -17.61 9.20
C TYR A 215 11.03 -18.86 8.85
N LYS A 216 11.08 -19.82 9.79
CA LYS A 216 11.93 -21.02 9.81
C LYS A 216 11.09 -22.25 9.45
N THR A 217 11.44 -23.00 8.41
CA THR A 217 10.90 -24.36 8.20
C THR A 217 12.04 -25.39 8.23
N SER A 218 11.94 -26.32 9.18
CA SER A 218 12.84 -27.47 9.32
C SER A 218 12.62 -28.43 8.15
N SER A 219 13.61 -28.59 7.27
CA SER A 219 13.59 -29.63 6.25
C SER A 219 14.18 -30.94 6.81
N THR A 220 13.31 -31.89 7.14
CA THR A 220 13.70 -33.30 7.16
C THR A 220 13.64 -33.83 5.72
N LYS A 221 14.81 -34.12 5.13
CA LYS A 221 14.91 -34.83 3.86
C LYS A 221 14.42 -36.27 4.02
N SER A 222 13.49 -36.71 3.18
CA SER A 222 13.30 -38.14 2.89
C SER A 222 13.27 -38.37 1.38
N ASN A 223 14.27 -39.10 0.91
CA ASN A 223 14.36 -39.66 -0.44
C ASN A 223 13.34 -40.78 -0.61
N VAL A 224 12.48 -40.75 -1.63
CA VAL A 224 11.88 -41.97 -2.21
C VAL A 224 11.74 -41.82 -3.73
N THR A 225 12.24 -42.83 -4.43
CA THR A 225 12.27 -43.04 -5.89
C THR A 225 10.99 -43.67 -6.44
N ASN A 226 10.60 -43.25 -7.66
CA ASN A 226 9.83 -43.91 -8.73
C ASN A 226 8.90 -45.10 -8.43
N ASN A 227 7.64 -44.99 -8.87
CA ASN A 227 7.03 -45.72 -10.00
C ASN A 227 5.50 -45.64 -9.91
N TYR A 228 4.80 -45.40 -11.03
CA TYR A 228 3.66 -46.19 -11.53
C TYR A 228 3.01 -45.48 -12.72
N ARG A 229 3.01 -46.17 -13.86
CA ARG A 229 2.13 -45.93 -15.02
C ARG A 229 0.68 -46.21 -14.59
N ASN A 230 -0.28 -45.45 -15.11
CA ASN A 230 -1.55 -46.02 -15.57
C ASN A 230 -2.23 -45.11 -16.60
N ASN A 231 -2.60 -45.74 -17.71
CA ASN A 231 -3.42 -45.21 -18.80
C ASN A 231 -4.85 -45.00 -18.32
N PHE A 232 -5.50 -43.93 -18.78
CA PHE A 232 -6.96 -43.88 -18.90
C PHE A 232 -7.36 -43.07 -20.15
N ASP A 233 -7.94 -43.78 -21.11
CA ASP A 233 -8.75 -43.25 -22.21
C ASP A 233 -10.11 -42.81 -21.65
N VAL A 234 -10.59 -41.61 -22.00
CA VAL A 234 -12.02 -41.27 -21.92
C VAL A 234 -12.43 -40.47 -23.16
N GLY A 235 -13.35 -41.06 -23.92
CA GLY A 235 -13.80 -40.63 -25.24
C GLY A 235 -14.61 -39.34 -25.28
N VAL A 236 -14.45 -38.64 -26.40
CA VAL A 236 -15.20 -37.44 -26.78
C VAL A 236 -16.55 -37.85 -27.36
N LYS A 237 -17.64 -37.28 -26.85
CA LYS A 237 -18.93 -37.21 -27.58
C LYS A 237 -19.14 -35.79 -28.08
N SER A 238 -19.15 -35.69 -29.40
CA SER A 238 -19.41 -34.51 -30.22
C SER A 238 -20.88 -34.12 -30.24
N GLY A 239 -21.16 -32.81 -30.23
CA GLY A 239 -22.41 -32.21 -30.70
C GLY A 239 -22.08 -30.97 -31.53
N THR A 240 -22.15 -31.11 -32.85
CA THR A 240 -22.20 -30.04 -33.88
C THR A 240 -23.63 -29.46 -33.90
N SER A 241 -23.92 -28.21 -34.20
CA SER A 241 -23.65 -27.37 -35.39
C SER A 241 -24.07 -25.92 -35.04
N GLU A 242 -23.83 -24.82 -35.76
CA GLU A 242 -23.53 -24.56 -37.17
C GLU A 242 -23.14 -23.06 -37.33
N GLY A 243 -22.18 -22.74 -38.22
CA GLY A 243 -22.13 -21.46 -38.92
C GLY A 243 -20.93 -20.53 -38.68
N GLY A 244 -19.86 -20.66 -39.47
CA GLY A 244 -18.93 -19.56 -39.78
C GLY A 244 -17.44 -19.93 -39.76
N LYS A 245 -16.86 -20.16 -40.93
CA LYS A 245 -15.49 -20.66 -41.18
C LYS A 245 -14.38 -19.68 -40.76
N TYR A 246 -13.37 -20.20 -40.05
CA TYR A 246 -11.96 -19.84 -40.24
C TYR A 246 -11.15 -21.14 -40.34
N GLU A 247 -10.44 -21.31 -41.46
CA GLU A 247 -9.52 -22.44 -41.70
C GLU A 247 -8.30 -22.30 -40.79
N HIS A 248 -8.07 -23.29 -39.93
CA HIS A 248 -6.77 -23.50 -39.31
C HIS A 248 -5.94 -24.43 -40.20
N GLU A 249 -4.93 -23.89 -40.87
CA GLU A 249 -3.82 -24.70 -41.37
C GLU A 249 -3.09 -25.33 -40.19
N ILE A 250 -3.16 -26.65 -40.11
CA ILE A 250 -2.37 -27.46 -39.19
C ILE A 250 -0.94 -27.51 -39.76
N THR A 251 -0.08 -26.62 -39.32
CA THR A 251 1.36 -26.81 -39.49
C THR A 251 1.88 -27.62 -38.31
N ARG A 252 2.30 -28.87 -38.58
CA ARG A 252 3.19 -29.63 -37.70
C ARG A 252 4.44 -28.78 -37.46
N ILE A 253 4.58 -28.24 -36.26
CA ILE A 253 5.81 -27.56 -35.85
C ILE A 253 6.58 -28.52 -34.94
N GLY A 254 7.64 -29.07 -35.53
CA GLY A 254 8.64 -29.87 -34.83
C GLY A 254 9.42 -29.06 -33.80
N SER A 255 10.02 -29.80 -32.87
CA SER A 255 11.24 -29.48 -32.12
C SER A 255 11.71 -28.02 -32.21
N TRP A 256 11.28 -27.18 -31.26
CA TRP A 256 11.91 -25.88 -31.06
C TRP A 256 13.11 -26.01 -30.13
N ASN A 257 14.26 -25.74 -30.75
CA ASN A 257 15.55 -25.51 -30.15
C ASN A 257 15.49 -24.48 -29.02
N ARG A 258 16.30 -24.72 -27.99
CA ARG A 258 16.77 -23.71 -27.04
C ARG A 258 17.42 -22.57 -27.81
N LYS A 259 16.74 -21.44 -27.97
CA LYS A 259 17.32 -20.09 -28.18
C LYS A 259 16.18 -19.10 -28.37
N ASN A 260 15.78 -18.48 -27.27
CA ASN A 260 15.27 -17.12 -27.17
C ASN A 260 15.17 -16.81 -25.66
N TYR A 261 16.35 -16.73 -25.04
CA TYR A 261 16.53 -16.14 -23.72
C TYR A 261 16.45 -14.62 -23.92
N ILE A 262 15.47 -13.97 -23.29
CA ILE A 262 15.54 -12.54 -22.99
C ILE A 262 16.09 -12.47 -21.57
N GLU A 263 17.33 -12.02 -21.42
CA GLU A 263 17.98 -11.76 -20.14
C GLU A 263 17.17 -10.73 -19.33
N TYR A 264 16.67 -11.14 -18.18
CA TYR A 264 16.12 -10.22 -17.16
C TYR A 264 16.82 -10.48 -15.83
N ASN A 265 18.04 -9.95 -15.72
CA ASN A 265 18.81 -9.89 -14.48
C ASN A 265 18.63 -8.51 -13.83
N ASP A 266 17.52 -8.29 -13.10
CA ASP A 266 17.41 -7.17 -12.17
C ASP A 266 16.34 -7.43 -11.11
N LEU A 267 16.73 -8.20 -10.10
CA LEU A 267 15.91 -8.44 -8.91
C LEU A 267 16.33 -7.42 -7.83
N THR A 268 15.46 -6.45 -7.58
CA THR A 268 15.54 -5.51 -6.44
C THR A 268 14.75 -6.08 -5.25
N PRO A 269 15.00 -5.66 -4.00
CA PRO A 269 14.58 -6.36 -2.78
C PRO A 269 13.18 -5.96 -2.32
N PHE A 270 12.53 -5.03 -3.02
CA PHE A 270 11.23 -4.48 -2.62
C PHE A 270 10.14 -5.33 -3.27
N ARG A 271 9.40 -6.08 -2.45
CA ARG A 271 8.40 -7.05 -2.88
C ARG A 271 7.03 -6.70 -2.30
N PHE A 272 6.11 -6.28 -3.18
CA PHE A 272 4.81 -6.97 -3.29
C PHE A 272 5.03 -8.09 -4.31
N LEU A 273 5.25 -9.31 -3.84
CA LEU A 273 5.64 -10.43 -4.70
C LEU A 273 4.53 -10.79 -5.70
N GLN A 274 4.83 -10.54 -6.97
CA GLN A 274 4.49 -11.40 -8.08
C GLN A 274 4.94 -12.84 -7.77
N LEU A 275 4.01 -13.77 -7.54
CA LEU A 275 4.35 -15.19 -7.61
C LEU A 275 4.41 -15.61 -9.08
N ARG A 276 5.56 -16.20 -9.46
CA ARG A 276 5.87 -16.69 -10.81
C ARG A 276 4.89 -17.77 -11.28
N LYS A 277 4.48 -17.62 -12.56
CA LYS A 277 4.29 -18.63 -13.62
C LYS A 277 3.91 -20.06 -13.19
N GLY A 278 2.72 -20.44 -13.63
CA GLY A 278 2.39 -21.84 -13.94
C GLY A 278 1.26 -22.44 -13.11
N VAL A 279 0.08 -21.81 -13.08
CA VAL A 279 -1.14 -22.55 -12.72
C VAL A 279 -1.77 -23.07 -14.01
N HIS A 280 -1.41 -24.30 -14.37
CA HIS A 280 -2.29 -25.12 -15.18
C HIS A 280 -3.57 -25.34 -14.37
N TYR A 281 -4.71 -24.96 -14.95
CA TYR A 281 -6.03 -25.34 -14.47
C TYR A 281 -6.12 -26.88 -14.54
N TYR A 282 -6.05 -27.55 -13.40
CA TYR A 282 -6.55 -28.92 -13.27
C TYR A 282 -7.86 -28.87 -12.50
N PRO A 283 -9.01 -29.14 -13.13
CA PRO A 283 -10.22 -29.40 -12.39
C PRO A 283 -10.03 -30.75 -11.68
N ILE A 284 -9.70 -30.72 -10.39
CA ILE A 284 -9.80 -31.94 -9.57
C ILE A 284 -11.28 -32.10 -9.23
N ASN A 285 -11.99 -32.76 -10.14
CA ASN A 285 -13.18 -33.51 -9.78
C ASN A 285 -12.72 -34.80 -9.07
N SER A 286 -13.44 -35.12 -7.99
CA SER A 286 -13.43 -36.36 -7.21
C SER A 286 -12.29 -36.55 -6.19
N TYR A 287 -12.74 -36.81 -4.95
CA TYR A 287 -12.00 -37.21 -3.74
C TYR A 287 -11.45 -36.11 -2.82
N MET A 288 -12.36 -35.28 -2.29
CA MET A 288 -12.30 -34.88 -0.87
C MET A 288 -13.73 -34.92 -0.28
N ASN A 289 -14.36 -36.10 -0.32
CA ASN A 289 -15.29 -36.48 0.73
C ASN A 289 -14.43 -37.19 1.77
N ASP A 290 -14.11 -36.49 2.86
CA ASP A 290 -14.13 -37.00 4.23
C ASP A 290 -13.43 -36.01 5.18
N LYS A 291 -14.25 -35.36 6.01
CA LYS A 291 -13.94 -34.93 7.40
C LYS A 291 -12.49 -34.54 7.69
N ALA A 292 -12.05 -33.36 7.21
CA ALA A 292 -10.95 -32.66 7.87
C ALA A 292 -11.52 -31.80 9.02
N ASN A 293 -11.78 -32.46 10.15
CA ASN A 293 -11.98 -31.78 11.43
C ASN A 293 -10.65 -31.11 11.83
N PHE A 294 -10.48 -29.82 11.55
CA PHE A 294 -9.44 -29.03 12.19
C PHE A 294 -9.90 -28.66 13.59
N ASN A 295 -9.68 -29.59 14.53
CA ASN A 295 -9.95 -29.35 15.95
C ASN A 295 -9.04 -28.24 16.50
N LEU A 296 -9.68 -27.45 17.36
CA LEU A 296 -9.20 -26.24 18.03
C LEU A 296 -8.01 -26.51 18.98
N VAL A 297 -6.97 -25.68 18.81
CA VAL A 297 -6.15 -25.00 19.83
C VAL A 297 -5.81 -25.74 21.13
N ASP A 298 -4.50 -26.00 21.33
CA ASP A 298 -3.89 -25.92 22.67
C ASP A 298 -2.95 -24.69 22.69
N ARG A 299 -3.34 -23.67 23.49
CA ARG A 299 -2.52 -22.50 23.79
C ARG A 299 -1.66 -22.85 25.00
N GLN A 300 -0.45 -23.34 24.79
CA GLN A 300 0.55 -23.33 25.86
C GLN A 300 1.90 -22.81 25.37
N ASN A 301 2.29 -21.68 25.99
CA ASN A 301 3.64 -21.24 26.29
C ASN A 301 4.60 -20.95 25.13
N THR A 302 4.50 -19.75 24.56
CA THR A 302 5.72 -18.97 24.24
C THR A 302 5.56 -17.54 24.75
N SER A 303 6.21 -17.28 25.87
CA SER A 303 6.38 -15.98 26.51
C SER A 303 7.33 -15.10 25.71
N HIS A 304 6.80 -14.39 24.72
CA HIS A 304 7.35 -13.11 24.23
C HIS A 304 6.14 -12.19 24.11
N ASP A 305 6.24 -10.96 24.63
CA ASP A 305 5.17 -9.96 24.73
C ASP A 305 4.65 -9.49 23.36
N ILE A 306 4.06 -10.40 22.59
CA ILE A 306 3.16 -10.11 21.49
C ILE A 306 1.84 -9.89 22.19
N TYR A 307 1.33 -8.66 22.23
CA TYR A 307 0.00 -8.39 22.77
C TYR A 307 -1.01 -9.04 21.81
N PRO A 308 -1.58 -10.23 22.10
CA PRO A 308 -2.70 -10.70 21.30
C PRO A 308 -3.82 -9.67 21.44
N CYS A 309 -4.68 -9.58 20.44
CA CYS A 309 -5.98 -8.90 20.57
C CYS A 309 -6.79 -9.62 21.66
N GLY A 310 -6.48 -9.35 22.92
CA GLY A 310 -7.01 -9.98 24.11
C GLY A 310 -7.69 -8.91 24.95
N ASP A 311 -9.00 -9.07 25.15
CA ASP A 311 -9.97 -8.53 26.11
C ASP A 311 -9.86 -7.09 26.66
N LYS A 312 -8.81 -6.32 26.38
CA LYS A 312 -8.83 -4.85 26.42
C LYS A 312 -9.58 -4.35 25.20
N ILE A 313 -10.86 -4.69 25.19
CA ILE A 313 -11.90 -3.92 24.55
C ILE A 313 -11.80 -2.55 25.25
N VAL A 314 -11.00 -1.63 24.71
CA VAL A 314 -11.41 -0.22 24.74
C VAL A 314 -12.87 -0.29 24.32
N GLU A 315 -13.80 0.15 25.16
CA GLU A 315 -15.25 0.15 24.87
C GLU A 315 -15.51 1.00 23.62
N ARG A 316 -15.15 0.47 22.46
CA ARG A 316 -15.40 1.02 21.15
C ARG A 316 -16.91 0.91 21.05
N ASN A 317 -17.59 2.04 20.97
CA ASN A 317 -19.05 2.10 21.05
C ASN A 317 -19.67 1.55 19.75
N TYR A 318 -19.61 0.22 19.56
CA TYR A 318 -20.20 -0.51 18.44
C TYR A 318 -21.73 -0.37 18.38
N SER A 319 -22.36 0.17 19.42
CA SER A 319 -23.83 0.22 19.60
C SER A 319 -24.57 0.96 18.48
N LYS A 320 -23.85 1.78 17.68
CA LYS A 320 -24.42 2.51 16.53
C LYS A 320 -24.21 1.85 15.17
N LEU A 321 -23.42 0.77 15.07
CA LEU A 321 -23.13 0.12 13.78
C LEU A 321 -23.95 -1.18 13.60
N PRO A 322 -24.47 -1.44 12.38
CA PRO A 322 -25.17 -2.69 12.12
C PRO A 322 -24.22 -3.89 12.18
N LYS A 323 -24.77 -5.04 12.57
CA LYS A 323 -24.04 -6.33 12.65
C LYS A 323 -23.47 -6.75 11.30
N ASN A 324 -24.24 -6.56 10.23
CA ASN A 324 -23.89 -6.89 8.86
C ASN A 324 -24.10 -5.65 7.97
N TRP A 325 -23.15 -5.38 7.09
CA TRP A 325 -23.22 -4.23 6.19
C TRP A 325 -22.34 -4.49 4.94
N THR A 326 -22.80 -4.10 3.74
CA THR A 326 -22.05 -4.32 2.48
C THR A 326 -22.42 -3.33 1.35
N TRP A 327 -21.43 -2.89 0.54
CA TRP A 327 -21.62 -2.04 -0.66
C TRP A 327 -21.87 -2.89 -1.92
N GLY A 328 -21.96 -4.20 -1.74
CA GLY A 328 -22.12 -5.21 -2.78
C GLY A 328 -21.26 -6.43 -2.46
N ASP A 329 -21.87 -7.61 -2.36
CA ASP A 329 -21.15 -8.87 -2.18
C ASP A 329 -21.89 -10.08 -2.81
N PRO A 330 -21.14 -11.09 -3.27
CA PRO A 330 -21.73 -12.28 -3.87
C PRO A 330 -22.29 -13.28 -2.85
N PHE A 331 -22.00 -13.14 -1.54
CA PHE A 331 -22.45 -14.07 -0.52
C PHE A 331 -23.94 -13.90 -0.19
N ASN A 332 -24.50 -12.71 -0.44
CA ASN A 332 -25.91 -12.37 -0.19
C ASN A 332 -26.70 -12.10 -1.49
N GLY A 333 -26.22 -12.59 -2.63
CA GLY A 333 -26.89 -12.42 -3.93
C GLY A 333 -26.79 -11.02 -4.54
N MET A 334 -25.97 -10.13 -3.98
CA MET A 334 -25.71 -8.79 -4.53
C MET A 334 -24.56 -8.83 -5.56
N GLY A 335 -24.82 -9.51 -6.68
CA GLY A 335 -23.82 -9.79 -7.72
C GLY A 335 -23.57 -8.69 -8.76
N GLU A 336 -24.08 -7.47 -8.62
CA GLU A 336 -23.94 -6.43 -9.65
C GLU A 336 -22.49 -5.93 -9.87
N ASP A 337 -21.54 -6.33 -8.99
CA ASP A 337 -20.12 -5.93 -8.99
C ASP A 337 -19.16 -7.03 -9.52
N ILE A 338 -19.65 -7.97 -10.34
CA ILE A 338 -18.87 -9.12 -10.88
C ILE A 338 -17.85 -8.71 -11.98
N HIS A 339 -17.78 -7.43 -12.37
CA HIS A 339 -16.71 -6.96 -13.27
C HIS A 339 -15.37 -6.91 -12.53
N LEU A 340 -14.66 -8.04 -12.56
CA LEU A 340 -13.43 -8.25 -11.81
C LEU A 340 -12.26 -8.39 -12.78
N PHE A 341 -11.40 -7.38 -12.74
CA PHE A 341 -10.09 -7.42 -13.35
C PHE A 341 -9.23 -8.45 -12.62
N SER A 342 -8.53 -9.29 -13.38
CA SER A 342 -7.43 -10.10 -12.86
C SER A 342 -6.13 -9.35 -13.11
N GLN A 343 -5.32 -9.18 -12.08
CA GLN A 343 -3.99 -8.58 -12.21
C GLN A 343 -3.02 -9.46 -13.04
N GLY A 344 -3.36 -10.74 -13.20
CA GLY A 344 -2.52 -11.72 -13.88
C GLY A 344 -1.12 -11.79 -13.28
N ASP A 345 -0.12 -11.87 -14.15
CA ASP A 345 1.28 -11.94 -13.75
C ASP A 345 1.84 -10.58 -13.31
N CYS A 346 1.13 -9.45 -13.46
CA CYS A 346 1.64 -8.16 -13.04
C CYS A 346 1.46 -7.95 -11.53
N GLY A 347 2.47 -7.44 -10.82
CA GLY A 347 2.40 -7.05 -9.41
C GLY A 347 1.60 -5.75 -9.19
N SER A 348 0.38 -5.67 -9.74
CA SER A 348 -0.45 -4.47 -9.81
C SER A 348 -1.61 -4.44 -8.81
N CYS A 349 -1.62 -5.32 -7.80
CA CYS A 349 -2.67 -5.39 -6.77
C CYS A 349 -3.02 -4.01 -6.18
N TYR A 350 -2.01 -3.16 -5.93
CA TYR A 350 -2.17 -1.79 -5.44
C TYR A 350 -2.96 -0.88 -6.39
N VAL A 351 -2.80 -1.04 -7.71
CA VAL A 351 -3.57 -0.30 -8.73
C VAL A 351 -5.00 -0.81 -8.78
N HIS A 352 -5.18 -2.12 -8.89
CA HIS A 352 -6.51 -2.71 -9.04
C HIS A 352 -7.41 -2.44 -7.82
N SER A 353 -6.88 -2.61 -6.61
CA SER A 353 -7.60 -2.33 -5.37
C SER A 353 -7.97 -0.85 -5.24
N SER A 354 -7.01 0.05 -5.46
CA SER A 354 -7.25 1.50 -5.38
C SER A 354 -8.26 1.99 -6.42
N LEU A 355 -8.11 1.58 -7.69
CA LEU A 355 -9.03 2.01 -8.75
C LEU A 355 -10.44 1.48 -8.53
N TYR A 356 -10.62 0.23 -8.05
CA TYR A 356 -11.96 -0.25 -7.71
C TYR A 356 -12.62 0.61 -6.61
N VAL A 357 -11.88 0.96 -5.56
CA VAL A 357 -12.41 1.84 -4.51
C VAL A 357 -12.82 3.20 -5.07
N ILE A 358 -11.96 3.81 -5.88
CA ILE A 358 -12.25 5.11 -6.51
C ILE A 358 -13.51 5.01 -7.39
N SER A 359 -13.57 4.02 -8.29
CA SER A 359 -14.72 3.78 -9.19
C SER A 359 -16.01 3.54 -8.41
N LYS A 360 -15.98 2.71 -7.36
CA LYS A 360 -17.14 2.38 -6.55
C LYS A 360 -17.63 3.59 -5.76
N ARG A 361 -16.72 4.42 -5.23
CA ARG A 361 -17.09 5.66 -4.53
C ARG A 361 -17.68 6.70 -5.48
N PHE A 362 -17.20 6.82 -6.71
CA PHE A 362 -17.89 7.62 -7.74
C PHE A 362 -19.30 7.10 -7.98
N GLN A 363 -19.47 5.79 -8.21
CA GLN A 363 -20.78 5.18 -8.41
C GLN A 363 -21.75 5.49 -7.26
N ILE A 364 -21.30 5.34 -6.00
CA ILE A 364 -22.09 5.64 -4.81
C ILE A 364 -22.55 7.10 -4.80
N LEU A 365 -21.65 8.06 -5.09
CA LEU A 365 -22.01 9.47 -5.11
C LEU A 365 -22.97 9.82 -6.25
N PHE A 366 -22.77 9.27 -7.45
CA PHE A 366 -23.67 9.50 -8.57
C PHE A 366 -25.06 8.90 -8.33
N ASN A 367 -25.15 7.71 -7.73
CA ASN A 367 -26.43 7.12 -7.30
C ASN A 367 -27.13 7.99 -6.24
N LYS A 368 -26.39 8.60 -5.32
CA LYS A 368 -26.94 9.54 -4.31
C LYS A 368 -27.46 10.83 -4.94
N LEU A 369 -26.71 11.40 -5.90
CA LEU A 369 -27.08 12.66 -6.57
C LEU A 369 -28.24 12.48 -7.56
N TYR A 370 -28.30 11.34 -8.24
CA TYR A 370 -29.24 11.06 -9.31
C TYR A 370 -29.89 9.68 -9.13
N PRO A 371 -30.75 9.50 -8.12
CA PRO A 371 -31.30 8.20 -7.73
C PRO A 371 -32.18 7.53 -8.79
N ASN A 372 -32.74 8.32 -9.72
CA ASN A 372 -33.60 7.83 -10.80
C ASN A 372 -32.81 7.29 -12.01
N LYS A 373 -31.48 7.41 -12.02
CA LYS A 373 -30.62 6.93 -13.10
C LYS A 373 -29.81 5.73 -12.62
N LYS A 374 -29.72 4.71 -13.47
CA LYS A 374 -28.82 3.58 -13.25
C LYS A 374 -27.39 4.00 -13.61
N TRP A 375 -26.48 3.90 -12.64
CA TRP A 375 -25.06 4.16 -12.83
C TRP A 375 -24.28 2.84 -12.73
N PRO A 376 -24.05 2.12 -13.84
CA PRO A 376 -23.30 0.87 -13.81
C PRO A 376 -21.83 1.14 -13.44
N LEU A 377 -21.21 0.27 -12.64
CA LEU A 377 -19.83 0.45 -12.18
C LEU A 377 -18.84 0.60 -13.36
N LYS A 378 -19.10 -0.10 -14.47
CA LYS A 378 -18.33 -0.04 -15.71
C LYS A 378 -18.12 1.38 -16.25
N GLN A 379 -19.08 2.29 -16.03
CA GLN A 379 -18.97 3.69 -16.46
C GLN A 379 -17.85 4.44 -15.74
N PHE A 380 -17.42 3.96 -14.58
CA PHE A 380 -16.38 4.57 -13.75
C PHE A 380 -15.05 3.82 -13.84
N GLU A 381 -14.87 2.91 -14.79
CA GLU A 381 -13.61 2.17 -14.96
C GLU A 381 -12.47 3.09 -15.37
N LEU A 382 -11.34 2.97 -14.67
CA LEU A 382 -10.18 3.84 -14.82
C LEU A 382 -9.00 3.07 -15.41
N SER A 383 -8.12 3.80 -16.09
CA SER A 383 -6.95 3.23 -16.78
C SER A 383 -5.90 2.68 -15.81
N ILE A 384 -5.73 1.36 -15.80
CA ILE A 384 -4.65 0.68 -15.09
C ILE A 384 -3.29 1.04 -15.71
N ASP A 385 -3.22 1.05 -17.05
CA ASP A 385 -1.98 1.31 -17.79
C ASP A 385 -1.35 2.68 -17.50
N GLU A 386 -2.18 3.69 -17.20
CA GLU A 386 -1.70 5.02 -16.81
C GLU A 386 -1.01 4.98 -15.45
N LEU A 387 -1.60 4.28 -14.47
CA LEU A 387 -1.01 4.15 -13.13
C LEU A 387 0.21 3.24 -13.10
N LEU A 388 0.26 2.21 -13.94
CA LEU A 388 1.47 1.37 -14.09
C LEU A 388 2.67 2.13 -14.67
N LYS A 389 2.45 3.33 -15.22
CA LYS A 389 3.50 4.24 -15.74
C LYS A 389 3.78 5.41 -14.81
N SER A 390 3.18 5.44 -13.61
CA SER A 390 3.39 6.53 -12.65
C SER A 390 4.86 6.60 -12.21
N ALA A 391 5.41 7.82 -12.12
CA ALA A 391 6.70 8.05 -11.47
C ALA A 391 6.68 7.83 -9.94
N TYR A 392 5.50 7.75 -9.33
CA TYR A 392 5.41 7.47 -7.90
C TYR A 392 5.48 5.97 -7.62
N CYS A 393 5.16 5.10 -8.58
CA CYS A 393 5.03 3.66 -8.38
C CYS A 393 6.01 2.88 -9.28
N GLN A 394 6.19 1.59 -9.02
CA GLN A 394 7.13 0.72 -9.74
C GLN A 394 6.47 -0.16 -10.80
N GLY A 395 5.30 0.24 -11.32
CA GLY A 395 4.57 -0.51 -12.35
C GLY A 395 4.23 -1.92 -11.88
N CYS A 396 4.64 -2.94 -12.65
CA CYS A 396 4.42 -4.35 -12.29
C CYS A 396 5.34 -4.89 -11.18
N PHE A 397 6.31 -4.10 -10.71
CA PHE A 397 7.19 -4.48 -9.59
C PHE A 397 6.63 -4.08 -8.23
N GLY A 398 5.43 -3.48 -8.20
CA GLY A 398 4.74 -3.08 -6.97
C GLY A 398 4.51 -1.58 -6.87
N GLY A 399 3.94 -1.19 -5.74
CA GLY A 399 3.58 0.18 -5.41
C GLY A 399 2.65 0.21 -4.19
N PHE A 400 2.28 1.42 -3.77
CA PHE A 400 1.53 1.63 -2.53
C PHE A 400 0.22 2.36 -2.78
N LEU A 401 -0.81 2.01 -2.00
CA LEU A 401 -2.16 2.59 -2.09
C LEU A 401 -2.14 4.13 -1.98
N MET A 402 -1.33 4.66 -1.06
CA MET A 402 -1.15 6.12 -0.88
C MET A 402 -0.60 6.80 -2.13
N LEU A 403 0.27 6.14 -2.88
CA LEU A 403 0.91 6.71 -4.08
C LEU A 403 -0.02 6.71 -5.28
N VAL A 404 -0.95 5.74 -5.34
CA VAL A 404 -2.09 5.81 -6.27
C VAL A 404 -2.96 7.02 -5.93
N GLY A 405 -3.26 7.25 -4.65
CA GLY A 405 -4.01 8.42 -4.20
C GLY A 405 -3.33 9.73 -4.59
N LYS A 406 -2.01 9.83 -4.38
CA LYS A 406 -1.19 10.97 -4.81
C LYS A 406 -1.27 11.20 -6.31
N HIS A 407 -1.08 10.16 -7.12
CA HIS A 407 -1.18 10.24 -8.57
C HIS A 407 -2.55 10.77 -9.00
N VAL A 408 -3.64 10.14 -8.54
CA VAL A 408 -4.99 10.50 -8.99
C VAL A 408 -5.40 11.88 -8.49
N LYS A 409 -4.88 12.36 -7.34
CA LYS A 409 -5.13 13.72 -6.84
C LYS A 409 -4.48 14.78 -7.72
N GLU A 410 -3.21 14.56 -8.07
CA GLU A 410 -2.36 15.58 -8.68
C GLU A 410 -2.36 15.53 -10.22
N LEU A 411 -2.35 14.34 -10.80
CA LEU A 411 -2.24 14.10 -12.24
C LEU A 411 -3.54 13.61 -12.87
N GLY A 412 -4.47 13.07 -12.07
CA GLY A 412 -5.70 12.44 -12.53
C GLY A 412 -5.45 11.16 -13.32
N VAL A 413 -6.54 10.49 -13.72
CA VAL A 413 -6.48 9.24 -14.50
C VAL A 413 -7.62 9.20 -15.52
N HIS A 414 -7.37 8.70 -16.72
CA HIS A 414 -8.39 8.57 -17.76
C HIS A 414 -9.31 7.36 -17.51
N SER A 415 -10.46 7.37 -18.17
CA SER A 415 -11.33 6.19 -18.27
C SER A 415 -10.60 5.05 -19.00
N SER A 416 -10.94 3.78 -18.70
CA SER A 416 -10.34 2.61 -19.36
C SER A 416 -10.56 2.57 -20.88
N THR A 417 -11.61 3.23 -21.37
CA THR A 417 -12.00 3.28 -22.79
C THR A 417 -11.34 4.39 -23.60
N ASP A 418 -10.72 5.38 -22.95
CA ASP A 418 -10.27 6.63 -23.59
C ASP A 418 -8.77 6.64 -23.90
N GLN A 419 -8.24 5.55 -24.46
CA GLN A 419 -6.79 5.42 -24.74
C GLN A 419 -6.26 6.40 -25.82
N ASN A 420 -7.13 7.08 -26.57
CA ASN A 420 -6.75 7.82 -27.79
C ASN A 420 -6.65 9.35 -27.65
N GLU A 421 -6.96 9.96 -26.50
CA GLU A 421 -6.93 11.43 -26.36
C GLU A 421 -6.23 11.90 -25.08
N LYS A 422 -4.90 11.93 -25.14
CA LYS A 422 -3.98 11.94 -23.99
C LYS A 422 -3.79 13.30 -23.28
N TYR A 423 -4.45 14.39 -23.69
CA TYR A 423 -4.03 15.76 -23.32
C TYR A 423 -5.12 16.72 -22.82
N SER A 424 -6.38 16.29 -22.64
CA SER A 424 -7.42 17.19 -22.09
C SER A 424 -7.67 16.92 -20.60
N ILE A 425 -7.54 17.97 -19.78
CA ILE A 425 -7.84 17.93 -18.33
C ILE A 425 -9.30 17.55 -18.04
N ASP A 426 -10.22 17.89 -18.95
CA ASP A 426 -11.65 17.61 -18.85
C ASP A 426 -11.99 16.13 -19.04
N LYS A 427 -11.01 15.32 -19.46
CA LYS A 427 -11.16 13.87 -19.71
C LYS A 427 -10.55 13.00 -18.62
N LYS A 428 -10.14 13.59 -17.50
CA LYS A 428 -9.57 12.86 -16.35
C LYS A 428 -10.50 12.81 -15.15
N TRP A 429 -10.37 11.75 -14.39
CA TRP A 429 -10.96 11.54 -13.07
C TRP A 429 -9.93 11.89 -12.00
N TYR A 430 -10.39 12.51 -10.91
CA TYR A 430 -9.53 12.95 -9.82
C TYR A 430 -10.12 12.59 -8.47
N VAL A 431 -9.26 12.46 -7.47
CA VAL A 431 -9.67 12.43 -6.07
C VAL A 431 -9.39 13.79 -5.44
N LYS A 432 -10.30 14.26 -4.57
CA LYS A 432 -10.11 15.51 -3.83
C LYS A 432 -9.23 15.29 -2.60
N ASP A 433 -9.32 14.10 -1.99
CA ASP A 433 -8.55 13.74 -0.81
C ASP A 433 -8.28 12.24 -0.76
N TYR A 434 -7.24 11.86 -0.01
CA TYR A 434 -6.87 10.47 0.30
C TYR A 434 -6.07 10.45 1.60
N GLY A 435 -5.97 9.28 2.21
CA GLY A 435 -5.19 9.10 3.43
C GLY A 435 -5.38 7.73 4.05
N TYR A 436 -4.58 7.46 5.08
CA TYR A 436 -4.82 6.32 5.95
C TYR A 436 -6.08 6.53 6.78
N VAL A 437 -6.87 5.47 6.92
CA VAL A 437 -7.97 5.43 7.86
C VAL A 437 -7.40 5.53 9.27
N GLY A 438 -7.86 6.51 10.05
CA GLY A 438 -7.30 6.84 11.36
C GLY A 438 -6.33 8.02 11.36
N GLY A 439 -5.78 8.40 10.19
CA GLY A 439 -5.01 9.61 9.97
C GLY A 439 -3.63 9.38 9.34
N PHE A 440 -2.84 8.46 9.89
CA PHE A 440 -1.47 8.15 9.47
C PHE A 440 -1.21 6.64 9.42
N TYR A 441 -0.07 6.23 8.87
CA TYR A 441 0.34 4.81 8.84
C TYR A 441 0.36 4.22 10.27
N GLU A 442 -0.15 2.99 10.46
CA GLU A 442 -0.34 2.33 11.78
C GLU A 442 -1.47 2.89 12.67
N SER A 443 -2.19 3.95 12.25
CA SER A 443 -3.33 4.49 13.04
C SER A 443 -4.68 3.84 12.74
N THR A 444 -4.70 2.87 11.82
CA THR A 444 -5.91 2.16 11.41
C THR A 444 -6.39 1.23 12.51
N ASN A 445 -7.70 1.09 12.65
CA ASN A 445 -8.33 0.11 13.52
C ASN A 445 -9.70 -0.30 12.98
N GLU A 446 -10.23 -1.40 13.50
CA GLU A 446 -11.51 -1.98 13.10
C GLU A 446 -12.66 -0.95 13.08
N ILE A 447 -12.82 -0.14 14.13
CA ILE A 447 -13.98 0.75 14.25
C ILE A 447 -13.89 1.94 13.27
N ASN A 448 -12.70 2.51 13.07
CA ASN A 448 -12.47 3.56 12.08
C ASN A 448 -12.71 3.04 10.66
N MET A 449 -12.30 1.81 10.36
CA MET A 449 -12.57 1.16 9.08
C MET A 449 -14.06 0.95 8.84
N MET A 450 -14.80 0.38 9.82
CA MET A 450 -16.25 0.19 9.69
C MET A 450 -16.98 1.52 9.46
N ASN A 451 -16.63 2.56 10.23
CA ASN A 451 -17.22 3.89 10.12
C ASN A 451 -16.93 4.56 8.77
N GLU A 452 -15.70 4.44 8.26
CA GLU A 452 -15.33 4.94 6.93
C GLU A 452 -16.11 4.19 5.84
N ILE A 453 -16.21 2.85 5.94
CA ILE A 453 -16.91 2.03 4.96
C ILE A 453 -18.39 2.43 4.87
N ILE A 454 -19.13 2.42 5.98
CA ILE A 454 -20.59 2.70 5.97
C ILE A 454 -20.93 4.11 5.51
N THR A 455 -20.06 5.08 5.81
CA THR A 455 -20.31 6.49 5.51
C THR A 455 -19.94 6.81 4.06
N ASN A 456 -18.77 6.36 3.61
CA ASN A 456 -18.10 6.90 2.43
C ASN A 456 -17.87 5.89 1.30
N GLY A 457 -18.08 4.59 1.51
CA GLY A 457 -17.80 3.57 0.49
C GLY A 457 -16.64 2.63 0.88
N PRO A 458 -16.36 1.61 0.06
CA PRO A 458 -15.25 0.66 0.29
C PRO A 458 -13.90 1.33 0.53
N ILE A 459 -12.96 0.58 1.12
CA ILE A 459 -11.57 1.02 1.38
C ILE A 459 -10.59 0.00 0.82
N ALA A 460 -9.40 0.45 0.44
CA ALA A 460 -8.31 -0.44 0.04
C ALA A 460 -7.45 -0.77 1.27
N VAL A 461 -6.95 -1.99 1.37
CA VAL A 461 -6.10 -2.44 2.47
C VAL A 461 -4.96 -3.29 1.92
N ALA A 462 -3.91 -3.48 2.71
CA ALA A 462 -2.88 -4.47 2.43
C ALA A 462 -2.93 -5.59 3.47
N ILE A 463 -2.55 -6.80 3.04
CA ILE A 463 -2.43 -7.99 3.88
C ILE A 463 -1.11 -8.70 3.57
N TYR A 464 -0.66 -9.53 4.51
CA TYR A 464 0.18 -10.66 4.16
C TYR A 464 -0.70 -11.76 3.54
N ALA A 465 -0.41 -12.16 2.31
CA ALA A 465 -1.08 -13.24 1.61
C ALA A 465 -0.27 -14.55 1.76
N PRO A 466 -0.66 -15.45 2.67
CA PRO A 466 0.01 -16.73 2.85
C PRO A 466 -0.41 -17.73 1.75
N ASN A 467 0.30 -18.85 1.63
CA ASN A 467 0.01 -19.84 0.59
C ASN A 467 -1.41 -20.44 0.70
N GLU A 468 -1.89 -20.58 1.93
CA GLU A 468 -3.23 -21.07 2.27
C GLU A 468 -4.33 -20.22 1.62
N LEU A 469 -4.09 -18.92 1.41
CA LEU A 469 -5.05 -18.04 0.76
C LEU A 469 -5.30 -18.44 -0.70
N PHE A 470 -4.32 -19.00 -1.42
CA PHE A 470 -4.52 -19.44 -2.81
C PHE A 470 -5.57 -20.55 -2.93
N TYR A 471 -5.73 -21.35 -1.89
CA TYR A 471 -6.68 -22.45 -1.82
C TYR A 471 -8.02 -22.06 -1.18
N TYR A 472 -8.24 -20.78 -0.89
CA TYR A 472 -9.51 -20.32 -0.39
C TYR A 472 -10.63 -20.57 -1.42
N HIS A 473 -11.70 -21.21 -0.97
CA HIS A 473 -12.91 -21.44 -1.77
C HIS A 473 -14.15 -20.80 -1.14
N ASN A 474 -14.36 -20.96 0.16
CA ASN A 474 -15.50 -20.39 0.91
C ASN A 474 -15.21 -20.31 2.42
N GLY A 475 -16.19 -19.83 3.20
CA GLY A 475 -16.10 -19.70 4.67
C GLY A 475 -15.37 -18.44 5.14
N VAL A 476 -15.16 -18.31 6.44
CA VAL A 476 -14.31 -17.25 7.01
C VAL A 476 -12.87 -17.73 7.04
N PHE A 477 -12.01 -17.05 6.28
CA PHE A 477 -10.57 -17.29 6.31
C PHE A 477 -10.00 -16.91 7.69
N ASP A 478 -9.50 -17.91 8.39
CA ASP A 478 -8.89 -17.84 9.71
C ASP A 478 -7.71 -18.82 9.73
N VAL A 479 -6.50 -18.30 9.84
CA VAL A 479 -5.27 -19.10 9.87
C VAL A 479 -4.50 -18.78 11.15
N ASN A 480 -3.92 -19.81 11.75
CA ASN A 480 -3.04 -19.60 12.90
C ASN A 480 -1.66 -19.19 12.39
N TYR A 481 -1.46 -17.88 12.23
CA TYR A 481 -0.23 -17.30 11.73
C TYR A 481 0.27 -16.24 12.72
N ASN A 482 1.53 -16.31 13.11
CA ASN A 482 2.10 -15.44 14.15
C ASN A 482 2.46 -14.03 13.65
N HIS A 483 2.09 -13.67 12.42
CA HIS A 483 2.42 -12.40 11.78
C HIS A 483 1.16 -11.62 11.44
N GLY A 484 1.16 -10.31 11.72
CA GLY A 484 0.03 -9.43 11.48
C GLY A 484 -1.14 -9.75 12.40
N MET A 485 -1.10 -9.26 13.65
CA MET A 485 -2.11 -9.47 14.69
C MET A 485 -2.06 -8.38 15.78
N VAL A 486 -1.39 -7.25 15.53
CA VAL A 486 -1.25 -6.16 16.50
C VAL A 486 -2.43 -5.20 16.33
N CYS A 487 -3.42 -5.27 17.21
CA CYS A 487 -4.67 -4.52 17.05
C CYS A 487 -4.59 -3.02 17.41
N ASP A 488 -3.59 -2.61 18.19
CA ASP A 488 -3.40 -1.23 18.67
C ASP A 488 -1.91 -0.97 18.94
N LEU A 489 -1.43 0.27 18.69
CA LEU A 489 -0.07 0.69 19.03
C LEU A 489 0.17 0.50 20.53
N PRO A 490 1.09 -0.38 20.97
CA PRO A 490 1.07 -0.85 22.35
C PRO A 490 1.33 0.21 23.43
N ASN A 491 1.85 1.41 23.12
CA ASN A 491 2.20 2.45 24.11
C ASN A 491 2.48 3.81 23.44
N ASP A 492 1.63 4.30 22.53
CA ASP A 492 1.89 5.53 21.74
C ASP A 492 3.26 5.55 21.02
N ASN A 493 3.85 4.37 20.81
CA ASN A 493 5.19 4.21 20.29
C ASN A 493 5.13 3.68 18.86
N PHE A 494 5.74 4.41 17.91
CA PHE A 494 5.89 4.11 16.49
C PHE A 494 6.75 2.85 16.20
N ASN A 495 6.23 1.66 16.51
CA ASN A 495 6.87 0.40 16.16
C ASN A 495 5.90 -0.68 15.65
N GLY A 496 4.66 -0.32 15.31
CA GLY A 496 3.60 -1.23 14.88
C GLY A 496 3.67 -1.64 13.41
N TRP A 497 4.86 -1.65 12.82
CA TRP A 497 5.04 -2.05 11.42
C TRP A 497 4.65 -3.51 11.27
N GLU A 498 3.82 -3.79 10.27
CA GLU A 498 3.37 -5.14 9.95
C GLU A 498 3.61 -5.45 8.49
N TYR A 499 4.40 -6.49 8.25
CA TYR A 499 4.71 -6.96 6.91
C TYR A 499 3.45 -7.30 6.10
N THR A 500 3.35 -6.76 4.89
CA THR A 500 2.28 -7.06 3.94
C THR A 500 2.85 -7.22 2.55
N ASN A 501 2.23 -8.04 1.71
CA ASN A 501 2.72 -8.32 0.35
C ASN A 501 1.60 -8.38 -0.71
N HIS A 502 0.35 -8.08 -0.34
CA HIS A 502 -0.79 -8.07 -1.25
C HIS A 502 -1.80 -6.98 -0.89
N ALA A 503 -2.40 -6.34 -1.89
CA ALA A 503 -3.41 -5.30 -1.70
C ALA A 503 -4.79 -5.76 -2.20
N ILE A 504 -5.80 -5.55 -1.37
CA ILE A 504 -7.20 -5.99 -1.59
C ILE A 504 -8.17 -4.85 -1.24
N VAL A 505 -9.47 -5.12 -1.35
CA VAL A 505 -10.52 -4.17 -0.99
C VAL A 505 -11.43 -4.77 0.07
N ILE A 506 -11.83 -3.96 1.06
CA ILE A 506 -12.92 -4.30 1.99
C ILE A 506 -14.18 -3.55 1.56
N VAL A 507 -15.25 -4.29 1.29
CA VAL A 507 -16.54 -3.75 0.83
C VAL A 507 -17.62 -3.76 1.91
N GLY A 508 -17.37 -4.44 3.03
CA GLY A 508 -18.36 -4.65 4.08
C GLY A 508 -17.85 -5.55 5.20
N TRP A 509 -18.75 -5.92 6.11
CA TRP A 509 -18.47 -6.82 7.22
C TRP A 509 -19.72 -7.61 7.61
N GLY A 510 -19.51 -8.65 8.39
CA GLY A 510 -20.59 -9.38 9.02
C GLY A 510 -20.18 -10.16 10.26
N GLU A 511 -21.13 -10.95 10.73
CA GLU A 511 -20.98 -11.95 11.76
C GLU A 511 -21.79 -13.21 11.42
N GLU A 512 -21.21 -14.38 11.65
CA GLU A 512 -21.88 -15.68 11.49
C GLU A 512 -21.57 -16.60 12.68
N VAL A 513 -22.40 -17.62 12.89
CA VAL A 513 -22.15 -18.65 13.91
C VAL A 513 -21.51 -19.85 13.24
N VAL A 514 -20.29 -20.19 13.65
CA VAL A 514 -19.53 -21.36 13.21
C VAL A 514 -19.22 -22.17 14.47
N ASP A 515 -19.62 -23.44 14.50
CA ASP A 515 -19.42 -24.34 15.65
C ASP A 515 -19.87 -23.73 16.99
N ASP A 516 -21.10 -23.19 17.02
CA ASP A 516 -21.71 -22.47 18.16
C ASP A 516 -20.93 -21.23 18.64
N LYS A 517 -19.93 -20.78 17.88
CA LYS A 517 -19.14 -19.59 18.16
C LYS A 517 -19.44 -18.48 17.17
N LYS A 518 -19.63 -17.28 17.69
CA LYS A 518 -19.80 -16.07 16.88
C LYS A 518 -18.45 -15.68 16.27
N VAL A 519 -18.38 -15.70 14.94
CA VAL A 519 -17.21 -15.28 14.16
C VAL A 519 -17.54 -13.99 13.41
N LYS A 520 -16.74 -12.95 13.65
CA LYS A 520 -16.80 -11.68 12.92
C LYS A 520 -15.90 -11.76 11.69
N PHE A 521 -16.35 -11.21 10.57
CA PHE A 521 -15.56 -11.17 9.34
C PHE A 521 -15.65 -9.84 8.60
N TRP A 522 -14.61 -9.55 7.83
CA TRP A 522 -14.58 -8.60 6.73
C TRP A 522 -15.05 -9.30 5.45
N ILE A 523 -15.73 -8.55 4.58
CA ILE A 523 -16.05 -8.99 3.23
C ILE A 523 -15.04 -8.35 2.29
N CYS A 524 -14.17 -9.18 1.73
CA CYS A 524 -13.01 -8.75 0.96
C CYS A 524 -13.19 -9.08 -0.53
N LYS A 525 -12.77 -8.17 -1.40
CA LYS A 525 -12.67 -8.37 -2.85
C LYS A 525 -11.20 -8.48 -3.22
N ASN A 526 -10.85 -9.58 -3.90
CA ASN A 526 -9.49 -9.85 -4.35
C ASN A 526 -9.28 -9.38 -5.80
N THR A 527 -8.03 -9.43 -6.28
CA THR A 527 -7.59 -8.97 -7.61
C THR A 527 -7.16 -10.13 -8.51
N TRP A 528 -7.54 -11.37 -8.17
CA TRP A 528 -7.17 -12.60 -8.89
C TRP A 528 -8.26 -13.13 -9.84
N GLY A 529 -9.26 -12.29 -10.14
CA GLY A 529 -10.35 -12.61 -11.06
C GLY A 529 -11.51 -13.38 -10.42
N ILE A 530 -12.59 -13.53 -11.20
CA ILE A 530 -13.87 -14.10 -10.75
C ILE A 530 -13.82 -15.58 -10.35
N ASN A 531 -12.86 -16.32 -10.90
CA ASN A 531 -12.76 -17.78 -10.72
C ASN A 531 -12.11 -18.17 -9.39
N TRP A 532 -11.53 -17.21 -8.67
CA TRP A 532 -10.92 -17.43 -7.37
C TRP A 532 -11.91 -17.11 -6.25
N GLY A 533 -11.91 -17.90 -5.17
CA GLY A 533 -12.84 -17.72 -4.04
C GLY A 533 -14.31 -17.78 -4.46
N VAL A 534 -15.16 -16.97 -3.83
CA VAL A 534 -16.57 -16.85 -4.17
C VAL A 534 -16.76 -15.66 -5.10
N GLY A 535 -16.69 -15.91 -6.41
CA GLY A 535 -16.85 -14.85 -7.42
C GLY A 535 -15.79 -13.75 -7.33
N GLY A 536 -14.55 -14.08 -6.91
CA GLY A 536 -13.46 -13.13 -6.65
C GLY A 536 -13.45 -12.52 -5.25
N TYR A 537 -14.36 -12.94 -4.36
CA TYR A 537 -14.47 -12.45 -2.99
C TYR A 537 -14.09 -13.53 -1.98
N PHE A 538 -13.75 -13.09 -0.77
CA PHE A 538 -13.50 -13.94 0.38
C PHE A 538 -13.93 -13.25 1.67
N LYS A 539 -14.23 -14.04 2.70
CA LYS A 539 -14.42 -13.51 4.05
C LYS A 539 -13.13 -13.71 4.84
N MET A 540 -12.75 -12.74 5.66
CA MET A 540 -11.54 -12.80 6.48
C MET A 540 -11.85 -12.40 7.91
N LYS A 541 -11.29 -13.09 8.90
CA LYS A 541 -11.57 -12.82 10.31
C LYS A 541 -11.28 -11.35 10.67
N ARG A 542 -12.22 -10.74 11.37
CA ARG A 542 -12.23 -9.31 11.73
C ARG A 542 -12.04 -9.09 13.23
N GLY A 543 -11.40 -7.99 13.60
CA GLY A 543 -11.21 -7.51 14.96
C GLY A 543 -10.01 -8.12 15.68
N VAL A 544 -9.15 -8.82 14.91
CA VAL A 544 -7.91 -9.44 15.40
C VAL A 544 -6.70 -9.05 14.56
N ASN A 545 -6.88 -8.04 13.68
CA ASN A 545 -5.88 -7.61 12.71
C ASN A 545 -5.19 -8.75 11.94
N LEU A 546 -5.92 -9.81 11.60
CA LEU A 546 -5.36 -11.01 10.97
C LEU A 546 -4.54 -10.63 9.73
N LEU A 547 -3.30 -11.10 9.65
CA LEU A 547 -2.37 -10.85 8.53
C LEU A 547 -2.18 -9.35 8.20
N GLY A 548 -2.39 -8.47 9.17
CA GLY A 548 -2.22 -7.02 9.07
C GLY A 548 -3.31 -6.27 8.31
N ILE A 549 -4.48 -6.90 8.10
CA ILE A 549 -5.59 -6.32 7.35
C ILE A 549 -6.14 -5.00 7.94
N GLU A 550 -5.94 -4.77 9.23
CA GLU A 550 -6.41 -3.59 9.97
C GLU A 550 -5.29 -2.55 10.21
N SER A 551 -4.12 -2.69 9.57
CA SER A 551 -2.94 -1.85 9.85
C SER A 551 -2.70 -0.69 8.90
N GLN A 552 -3.18 -0.80 7.66
CA GLN A 552 -2.88 0.18 6.61
C GLN A 552 -4.03 0.34 5.60
N ALA A 553 -5.22 0.64 6.12
CA ALA A 553 -6.36 0.92 5.26
C ALA A 553 -6.29 2.33 4.68
N VAL A 554 -6.60 2.48 3.39
CA VAL A 554 -6.55 3.74 2.65
C VAL A 554 -7.91 4.06 2.06
N TYR A 555 -8.33 5.32 2.22
CA TYR A 555 -9.52 5.88 1.60
C TYR A 555 -9.16 6.78 0.42
N PHE A 556 -10.11 6.94 -0.50
CA PHE A 556 -10.02 7.88 -1.63
C PHE A 556 -11.34 8.63 -1.75
N ASP A 557 -11.30 9.95 -1.84
CA ASP A 557 -12.50 10.77 -1.97
C ASP A 557 -12.65 11.28 -3.41
N PRO A 558 -13.73 10.91 -4.11
CA PRO A 558 -14.00 11.44 -5.44
C PRO A 558 -14.04 12.96 -5.51
N CYS A 559 -13.43 13.54 -6.56
CA CYS A 559 -13.58 14.96 -6.88
C CYS A 559 -14.74 15.15 -7.85
N MET A 560 -15.85 15.72 -7.37
CA MET A 560 -17.05 15.96 -8.19
C MET A 560 -17.06 17.32 -8.91
N SER A 561 -16.10 18.19 -8.59
CA SER A 561 -16.05 19.59 -9.02
C SER A 561 -15.07 19.87 -10.16
N LYS A 562 -14.42 18.85 -10.74
CA LYS A 562 -13.52 18.99 -11.89
C LYS A 562 -13.48 17.73 -12.73
N GLY A 563 -12.98 17.85 -13.97
CA GLY A 563 -12.78 16.72 -14.88
C GLY A 563 -14.09 16.05 -15.32
N VAL A 564 -14.02 14.76 -15.65
CA VAL A 564 -15.17 13.99 -16.15
C VAL A 564 -16.41 14.07 -15.24
N PRO A 565 -16.31 13.98 -13.91
CA PRO A 565 -17.46 14.11 -13.01
C PRO A 565 -18.24 15.41 -13.19
N LEU A 566 -17.55 16.55 -13.31
CA LEU A 566 -18.18 17.85 -13.51
C LEU A 566 -18.92 17.90 -14.85
N SER A 567 -18.28 17.41 -15.92
CA SER A 567 -18.88 17.33 -17.26
C SER A 567 -20.14 16.46 -17.27
N LEU A 568 -20.13 15.33 -16.55
CA LEU A 568 -21.29 14.45 -16.42
C LEU A 568 -22.45 15.13 -15.67
N ILE A 569 -22.17 15.83 -14.57
CA ILE A 569 -23.16 16.59 -13.79
C ILE A 569 -23.80 17.69 -14.66
N GLN A 570 -22.98 18.47 -15.36
CA GLN A 570 -23.46 19.55 -16.22
C GLN A 570 -24.30 19.04 -17.40
N SER A 571 -23.88 17.94 -18.02
CA SER A 571 -24.63 17.31 -19.11
C SER A 571 -25.99 16.81 -18.63
N TYR A 572 -26.03 16.12 -17.49
CA TYR A 572 -27.27 15.59 -16.95
C TYR A 572 -28.24 16.70 -16.53
N ASN A 573 -27.77 17.72 -15.82
CA ASN A 573 -28.61 18.82 -15.39
C ASN A 573 -29.22 19.57 -16.59
N LYS A 574 -28.49 19.73 -17.70
CA LYS A 574 -29.04 20.30 -18.94
C LYS A 574 -30.16 19.43 -19.54
N SER A 575 -29.99 18.11 -19.53
CA SER A 575 -30.99 17.18 -20.08
C SER A 575 -32.27 17.05 -19.25
N SER A 576 -32.26 17.44 -17.97
CA SER A 576 -33.46 17.44 -17.11
C SER A 576 -34.32 18.71 -17.22
N TYR A 577 -33.84 19.76 -17.90
CA TYR A 577 -34.60 21.00 -18.14
C TYR A 577 -35.28 21.04 -19.52
N LEU A 578 -34.99 20.06 -20.38
CA LEU A 578 -35.64 19.83 -21.67
C LEU A 578 -36.61 18.67 -21.53
#